data_AF-A0A1G9D2I5-F1
#
_entry.id   AF-A0A1G9D2I5-F1
#
_cell.length_a   1.000
_cell.length_b   1.000
_cell.length_c   1.000
_cell.angle_alpha   90.00
_cell.angle_beta   90.00
_cell.angle_gamma   90.00
#
_symmetry.space_group_name_H-M   'P 1'
#
loop_
_entity.id
_entity.type
_entity.pdbx_description
1 polymer ?
#
loop_
_entity_poly.entity_id
_entity_poly.type
_entity_poly.pdbx_seq_one_letter_code
_entity_poly.pdbx_strand_id
1 'polypeptide(L)'
;MKRFLFSALAFLLFGAFLTEMIRTYPGYMLLAVGGKRIEMNLWVAVGAAVLAMLLLFLVFWLLRSLLRGVEGGVSRIRFGRTRVARRRLTNGLVEFMEGNWARARRQLLKSAPRSDAPLINYLAAARCAFELGYRDEANELLAKAEASGEDTRLAVALSQARMQLLDRQYEQCIASLERAKQVEPKHPAVLQMLKQAYYQLEDWHHLRDLLPDLEKHANMPEEDLQRLEQEVYQQLLVAAGERRDAGKLHDTWQSFSGRWQRDMDLRGLYAEQLHRVGEDEEAEKHLRWILNHEWRSQLGRLYGCLTGADAGAQLTVADGWLKEYGENAELYTCLGRLCLRNELWGKARQHFEKSLTLRSDPATSAELARLLHALGEKEQAAELYKEGLIQAVSNLPQLPLPGEHTSLVSGRV
;
A
#
# COMPACT_ATOMS: atom_id res chain seq x y z
N MET A 1 13.81 74.17 -27.55
CA MET A 1 13.95 75.35 -28.46
C MET A 1 15.40 75.60 -28.89
N LYS A 2 16.40 75.67 -27.98
CA LYS A 2 17.82 75.91 -28.36
C LYS A 2 18.40 74.90 -29.36
N ARG A 3 18.12 73.59 -29.19
CA ARG A 3 18.59 72.53 -30.12
C ARG A 3 18.00 72.63 -31.53
N PHE A 4 16.76 73.11 -31.65
CA PHE A 4 16.08 73.30 -32.93
C PHE A 4 16.61 74.53 -33.67
N LEU A 5 16.89 75.62 -32.94
CA LEU A 5 17.53 76.82 -33.50
C LEU A 5 18.97 76.56 -33.96
N PHE A 6 19.75 75.80 -33.18
CA PHE A 6 21.10 75.41 -33.58
C PHE A 6 21.10 74.48 -34.80
N SER A 7 20.18 73.52 -34.88
CA SER A 7 20.06 72.67 -36.07
C SER A 7 19.61 73.45 -37.30
N ALA A 8 18.68 74.41 -37.14
CA ALA A 8 18.23 75.25 -38.24
C ALA A 8 19.35 76.17 -38.75
N LEU A 9 20.12 76.80 -37.86
CA LEU A 9 21.26 77.63 -38.23
C LEU A 9 22.37 76.83 -38.91
N ALA A 10 22.67 75.63 -38.41
CA ALA A 10 23.63 74.72 -39.03
C ALA A 10 23.17 74.29 -40.44
N PHE A 11 21.88 74.00 -40.63
CA PHE A 11 21.33 73.63 -41.94
C PHE A 11 21.40 74.79 -42.94
N LEU A 12 21.18 76.01 -42.47
CA LEU A 12 21.20 77.21 -43.30
C LEU A 12 22.64 77.55 -43.73
N LEU A 13 23.60 77.47 -42.80
CA LEU A 13 25.02 77.62 -43.10
C LEU A 13 25.54 76.52 -44.04
N PHE A 14 25.11 75.27 -43.83
CA PHE A 14 25.46 74.15 -44.68
C PHE A 14 24.88 74.29 -46.09
N GLY A 15 23.62 74.74 -46.21
CA GLY A 15 22.99 75.02 -47.50
C GLY A 15 23.69 76.13 -48.28
N ALA A 16 24.07 77.23 -47.61
CA ALA A 16 24.84 78.31 -48.22
C ALA A 16 26.22 77.82 -48.69
N PHE A 17 26.93 77.03 -47.87
CA PHE A 17 28.23 76.44 -48.21
C PHE A 17 28.14 75.46 -49.39
N LEU A 18 27.11 74.62 -49.45
CA LEU A 18 26.88 73.70 -50.57
C LEU A 18 26.63 74.47 -51.88
N THR A 19 25.85 75.54 -51.81
CA THR A 19 25.50 76.36 -52.98
C THR A 19 26.74 77.04 -53.56
N GLU A 20 27.64 77.51 -52.71
CA GLU A 20 28.91 78.11 -53.12
C GLU A 20 29.88 77.07 -53.72
N MET A 21 29.97 75.88 -53.11
CA MET A 21 30.76 74.77 -53.65
C MET A 21 30.30 74.30 -55.03
N ILE A 22 28.98 74.29 -55.27
CA ILE A 22 28.38 73.95 -56.57
C ILE A 22 28.79 74.95 -57.66
N ARG A 23 28.94 76.24 -57.32
CA ARG A 23 29.34 77.28 -58.28
C ARG A 23 30.83 77.26 -58.61
N THR A 24 31.68 76.95 -57.63
CA THR A 24 33.15 77.06 -57.78
C THR A 24 33.76 75.85 -58.52
N TYR A 25 33.11 74.68 -58.52
CA TYR A 25 33.60 73.47 -59.20
C TYR A 25 32.53 72.87 -60.13
N PRO A 26 32.41 73.34 -61.38
CA PRO A 26 31.57 72.72 -62.41
C PRO A 26 32.26 71.47 -62.97
N GLY A 27 32.36 70.42 -62.15
CA GLY A 27 32.84 69.11 -62.61
C GLY A 27 31.76 68.40 -63.44
N TYR A 28 32.16 67.67 -64.48
CA TYR A 28 31.26 66.75 -65.21
C TYR A 28 31.67 65.30 -64.89
N MET A 29 30.68 64.42 -64.81
CA MET A 29 30.89 62.98 -64.65
C MET A 29 30.37 62.29 -65.92
N LEU A 30 31.25 61.53 -66.58
CA LEU A 30 30.88 60.71 -67.74
C LEU A 30 30.73 59.26 -67.29
N LEU A 31 29.51 58.74 -67.35
CA LEU A 31 29.21 57.35 -67.02
C LEU A 31 29.04 56.58 -68.34
N ALA A 32 29.97 55.67 -68.62
CA ALA A 32 29.94 54.82 -69.81
C ALA A 32 29.56 53.40 -69.41
N VAL A 33 28.36 52.96 -69.81
CA VAL A 33 27.85 51.60 -69.55
C VAL A 33 27.30 51.01 -70.84
N GLY A 34 27.83 49.86 -71.27
CA GLY A 34 27.32 49.11 -72.42
C GLY A 34 27.23 49.90 -73.74
N GLY A 35 28.22 50.76 -74.01
CA GLY A 35 28.27 51.58 -75.24
C GLY A 35 27.44 52.88 -75.19
N LYS A 36 26.66 53.12 -74.14
CA LYS A 36 25.97 54.40 -73.92
C LYS A 36 26.82 55.29 -73.01
N ARG A 37 27.04 56.53 -73.45
CA ARG A 37 27.71 57.59 -72.68
C ARG A 37 26.65 58.56 -72.20
N ILE A 38 26.48 58.66 -70.88
CA ILE A 38 25.59 59.64 -70.27
C ILE A 38 26.48 60.67 -69.58
N GLU A 39 26.45 61.90 -70.10
CA GLU A 39 27.11 63.05 -69.51
C GLU A 39 26.15 63.70 -68.52
N MET A 40 26.56 63.79 -67.27
CA MET A 40 25.78 64.49 -66.24
C MET A 40 26.67 65.40 -65.40
N ASN A 41 26.06 66.44 -64.84
CA ASN A 41 26.71 67.33 -63.89
C ASN A 41 27.11 66.52 -62.64
N LEU A 42 28.35 66.69 -62.15
CA LEU A 42 28.89 65.99 -60.99
C LEU A 42 27.95 66.07 -59.78
N TRP A 43 27.32 67.23 -59.56
CA TRP A 43 26.40 67.45 -58.45
C TRP A 43 25.07 66.70 -58.59
N VAL A 44 24.62 66.50 -59.83
CA VAL A 44 23.44 65.66 -60.13
C VAL A 44 23.76 64.19 -59.86
N ALA A 45 24.96 63.73 -60.22
CA ALA A 45 25.41 62.37 -59.92
C ALA A 45 25.53 62.12 -58.41
N VAL A 46 26.12 63.05 -57.66
CA VAL A 46 26.25 62.98 -56.20
C VAL A 46 24.86 62.99 -55.54
N GLY A 47 23.96 63.87 -55.97
CA GLY A 47 22.58 63.92 -55.46
C GLY A 47 21.82 62.62 -55.70
N ALA A 48 21.95 62.04 -56.91
CA ALA A 48 21.34 60.75 -57.25
C ALA A 48 21.89 59.60 -56.41
N ALA A 49 23.21 59.58 -56.16
CA ALA A 49 23.85 58.56 -55.31
C ALA A 49 23.37 58.63 -53.86
N VAL A 50 23.27 59.84 -53.29
CA VAL A 50 22.73 60.03 -51.92
C VAL A 50 21.27 59.59 -51.84
N LEU A 51 20.46 59.94 -52.84
CA LEU A 51 19.05 59.53 -52.90
C LEU A 51 18.91 58.01 -53.00
N ALA A 52 19.71 57.36 -53.83
CA ALA A 52 19.75 55.90 -53.95
C ALA A 52 20.16 55.24 -52.63
N MET A 53 21.14 55.80 -51.91
CA MET A 53 21.57 55.31 -50.60
C MET A 53 20.46 55.44 -49.55
N LEU A 54 19.73 56.57 -49.54
CA LEU A 54 18.58 56.78 -48.65
C LEU A 54 17.43 55.80 -48.96
N LEU A 55 17.13 55.55 -50.23
CA LEU A 55 16.14 54.58 -50.65
C LEU A 55 16.53 53.15 -50.23
N LEU A 56 17.79 52.76 -50.44
CA LEU A 56 18.31 51.46 -49.98
C LEU A 56 18.21 51.33 -48.46
N PHE A 57 18.56 52.38 -47.71
CA PHE A 57 18.42 52.39 -46.26
C PHE A 57 16.96 52.24 -45.82
N LEU A 58 16.03 52.94 -46.47
CA LEU A 58 14.60 52.86 -46.19
C LEU A 58 14.06 51.45 -46.45
N VAL A 59 14.41 50.86 -47.60
CA VAL A 59 14.01 49.48 -47.96
C VAL A 59 14.59 48.48 -46.97
N PHE A 60 15.86 48.60 -46.60
CA PHE A 60 16.50 47.73 -45.60
C PHE A 60 15.84 47.87 -44.22
N TRP A 61 15.48 49.09 -43.82
CA TRP A 61 14.77 49.35 -42.57
C TRP A 61 13.37 48.73 -42.56
N LEU A 62 12.62 48.87 -43.66
CA LEU A 62 11.29 48.25 -43.83
C LEU A 62 11.37 46.72 -43.80
N LEU A 63 12.30 46.10 -44.54
CA LEU A 63 12.51 44.65 -44.51
C LEU A 63 12.84 44.16 -43.10
N ARG A 64 13.74 44.84 -42.39
CA ARG A 64 14.13 44.48 -41.02
C ARG A 64 13.01 44.70 -40.01
N SER A 65 12.07 45.61 -40.27
CA SER A 65 10.88 45.85 -39.44
C SER A 65 9.84 44.74 -39.64
N LEU A 66 9.56 44.38 -40.90
CA LEU A 66 8.65 43.29 -41.26
C LEU A 66 9.14 41.94 -40.70
N LEU A 67 10.43 41.62 -40.85
CA LEU A 67 11.01 40.38 -40.32
C LEU A 67 10.89 40.30 -38.78
N ARG A 68 11.17 41.41 -38.06
CA ARG A 68 11.03 41.47 -36.60
C ARG A 68 9.57 41.39 -36.12
N GLY A 69 8.62 41.91 -36.89
CA GLY A 69 7.19 41.78 -36.60
C GLY A 69 6.69 40.33 -36.69
N VAL A 70 7.20 39.56 -37.65
CA VAL A 70 6.85 38.15 -37.85
C VAL A 70 7.50 37.26 -36.77
N GLU A 71 8.78 37.45 -36.44
CA GLU A 71 9.46 36.68 -35.37
C GLU A 71 8.93 37.02 -33.96
N GLY A 72 8.59 38.28 -33.69
CA GLY A 72 8.03 38.73 -32.41
C GLY A 72 6.58 38.29 -32.17
N GLY A 73 5.77 38.12 -33.23
CA GLY A 73 4.38 37.66 -33.14
C GLY A 73 4.25 36.17 -32.83
N VAL A 74 5.07 35.33 -33.48
CA VAL A 74 5.05 33.87 -33.30
C VAL A 74 5.54 33.47 -31.90
N SER A 75 6.58 34.12 -31.39
CA SER A 75 7.07 33.89 -30.02
C SER A 75 6.03 34.30 -28.98
N ARG A 76 5.42 35.50 -29.08
CA ARG A 76 4.43 35.99 -28.10
C ARG A 76 3.16 35.13 -28.03
N ILE A 77 2.69 34.59 -29.16
CA ILE A 77 1.54 33.68 -29.20
C ILE A 77 1.89 32.30 -28.61
N ARG A 78 3.10 31.79 -28.87
CA ARG A 78 3.58 30.51 -28.32
C ARG A 78 3.79 30.61 -26.79
N PHE A 79 4.44 31.67 -26.30
CA PHE A 79 4.65 31.92 -24.86
C PHE A 79 3.35 32.27 -24.10
N GLY A 80 2.38 32.94 -24.74
CA GLY A 80 1.07 33.19 -24.14
C GLY A 80 0.25 31.90 -23.95
N ARG A 81 0.35 30.96 -24.90
CA ARG A 81 -0.38 29.68 -24.86
C ARG A 81 0.15 28.73 -23.80
N THR A 82 1.46 28.65 -23.59
CA THR A 82 2.07 27.84 -22.51
C THR A 82 1.73 28.40 -21.14
N ARG A 83 1.73 29.73 -20.97
CA ARG A 83 1.30 30.38 -19.71
C ARG A 83 -0.16 30.08 -19.35
N VAL A 84 -1.05 30.04 -20.34
CA VAL A 84 -2.46 29.64 -20.14
C VAL A 84 -2.57 28.16 -19.79
N ALA A 85 -1.83 27.27 -20.45
CA ALA A 85 -1.81 25.85 -20.12
C ALA A 85 -1.31 25.60 -18.70
N ARG A 86 -0.25 26.30 -18.26
CA ARG A 86 0.27 26.22 -16.88
C ARG A 86 -0.74 26.70 -15.86
N ARG A 87 -1.43 27.83 -16.10
CA ARG A 87 -2.49 28.32 -15.21
C ARG A 87 -3.65 27.33 -15.12
N ARG A 88 -4.03 26.68 -16.22
CA ARG A 88 -5.08 25.65 -16.23
C ARG A 88 -4.65 24.39 -15.49
N LEU A 89 -3.41 23.95 -15.64
CA LEU A 89 -2.85 22.84 -14.85
C LEU A 89 -2.91 23.17 -13.35
N THR A 90 -2.39 24.34 -12.94
CA THR A 90 -2.42 24.74 -11.51
C THR A 90 -3.85 24.80 -10.98
N ASN A 91 -4.76 25.48 -11.67
CA ASN A 91 -6.16 25.55 -11.25
C ASN A 91 -6.83 24.17 -11.26
N GLY A 92 -6.51 23.32 -12.24
CA GLY A 92 -7.04 21.96 -12.34
C GLY A 92 -6.56 21.06 -11.20
N LEU A 93 -5.31 21.23 -10.75
CA LEU A 93 -4.77 20.54 -9.57
C LEU A 93 -5.36 21.06 -8.26
N VAL A 94 -5.65 22.36 -8.15
CA VAL A 94 -6.38 22.91 -6.98
C VAL A 94 -7.77 22.28 -6.91
N GLU A 95 -8.53 22.31 -8.01
CA GLU A 95 -9.85 21.70 -8.08
C GLU A 95 -9.81 20.18 -7.83
N PHE A 96 -8.72 19.51 -8.24
CA PHE A 96 -8.49 18.09 -7.94
C PHE A 96 -8.32 17.86 -6.43
N MET A 97 -7.53 18.69 -5.75
CA MET A 97 -7.33 18.60 -4.30
C MET A 97 -8.60 18.95 -3.51
N GLU A 98 -9.43 19.84 -4.05
CA GLU A 98 -10.74 20.20 -3.49
C GLU A 98 -11.83 19.14 -3.74
N GLY A 99 -11.55 18.09 -4.53
CA GLY A 99 -12.52 17.04 -4.87
C GLY A 99 -13.53 17.45 -5.95
N ASN A 100 -13.31 18.57 -6.64
CA ASN A 100 -14.16 19.05 -7.74
C ASN A 100 -13.82 18.32 -9.06
N TRP A 101 -14.02 17.00 -9.08
CA TRP A 101 -13.54 16.08 -10.12
C TRP A 101 -13.95 16.50 -11.55
N ALA A 102 -15.19 16.94 -11.76
CA ALA A 102 -15.68 17.33 -13.08
C ALA A 102 -14.98 18.60 -13.62
N ARG A 103 -14.70 19.58 -12.75
CA ARG A 103 -14.00 20.82 -13.13
C ARG A 103 -12.51 20.55 -13.33
N ALA A 104 -11.90 19.83 -12.39
CA ALA A 104 -10.51 19.40 -12.46
C ALA A 104 -10.21 18.66 -13.77
N ARG A 105 -10.97 17.59 -14.06
CA ARG A 105 -10.86 16.81 -15.32
C ARG A 105 -10.90 17.70 -16.54
N ARG A 106 -11.89 18.60 -16.63
CA ARG A 106 -12.06 19.48 -17.79
C ARG A 106 -10.86 20.41 -17.98
N GLN A 107 -10.31 20.96 -16.90
CA GLN A 107 -9.15 21.86 -16.97
C GLN A 107 -7.89 21.08 -17.35
N LEU A 108 -7.65 19.94 -16.70
CA LEU A 108 -6.49 19.07 -16.89
C LEU A 108 -6.41 18.51 -18.33
N LEU A 109 -7.53 18.03 -18.88
CA LEU A 109 -7.58 17.56 -20.27
C LEU A 109 -7.34 18.68 -21.28
N LYS A 110 -7.84 19.90 -21.00
CA LYS A 110 -7.62 21.07 -21.86
C LYS A 110 -6.18 21.59 -21.80
N SER A 111 -5.45 21.35 -20.71
CA SER A 111 -4.02 21.70 -20.59
C SER A 111 -3.09 20.63 -21.14
N ALA A 112 -3.46 19.34 -21.10
CA ALA A 112 -2.57 18.22 -21.40
C ALA A 112 -1.78 18.34 -22.74
N PRO A 113 -2.41 18.65 -23.91
CA PRO A 113 -1.69 18.67 -25.19
C PRO A 113 -0.69 19.83 -25.36
N ARG A 114 -0.71 20.82 -24.46
CA ARG A 114 0.08 22.06 -24.56
C ARG A 114 0.85 22.37 -23.28
N SER A 115 0.86 21.44 -22.34
CA SER A 115 1.56 21.57 -21.07
C SER A 115 2.94 20.94 -21.18
N ASP A 116 3.91 21.52 -20.48
CA ASP A 116 5.25 20.95 -20.34
C ASP A 116 5.25 19.68 -19.44
N ALA A 117 4.11 19.32 -18.83
CA ALA A 117 3.92 18.13 -17.99
C ALA A 117 2.65 17.35 -18.38
N PRO A 118 2.59 16.74 -19.58
CA PRO A 118 1.42 16.00 -20.05
C PRO A 118 1.08 14.80 -19.15
N LEU A 119 2.09 14.08 -18.65
CA LEU A 119 1.93 12.94 -17.74
C LEU A 119 1.03 13.26 -16.54
N ILE A 120 1.36 14.32 -15.78
CA ILE A 120 0.60 14.71 -14.58
C ILE A 120 -0.83 15.10 -14.94
N ASN A 121 -1.04 15.81 -16.07
CA ASN A 121 -2.38 16.15 -16.52
C ASN A 121 -3.23 14.91 -16.78
N TYR A 122 -2.69 13.93 -17.52
CA TYR A 122 -3.43 12.72 -17.86
C TYR A 122 -3.66 11.83 -16.64
N LEU A 123 -2.69 11.66 -15.74
CA LEU A 123 -2.87 10.87 -14.50
C LEU A 123 -3.92 11.50 -13.58
N ALA A 124 -3.85 12.81 -13.35
CA ALA A 124 -4.83 13.50 -12.53
C ALA A 124 -6.23 13.49 -13.18
N ALA A 125 -6.31 13.63 -14.51
CA ALA A 125 -7.57 13.53 -15.25
C ALA A 125 -8.14 12.10 -15.20
N ALA A 126 -7.31 11.07 -15.32
CA ALA A 126 -7.70 9.66 -15.19
C ALA A 126 -8.30 9.40 -13.80
N ARG A 127 -7.63 9.91 -12.76
CA ARG A 127 -8.12 9.83 -11.39
C ARG A 127 -9.47 10.56 -11.21
N CYS A 128 -9.62 11.76 -11.76
CA CYS A 128 -10.93 12.44 -11.76
C CYS A 128 -12.02 11.64 -12.48
N ALA A 129 -11.70 11.04 -13.64
CA ALA A 129 -12.65 10.23 -14.39
C ALA A 129 -13.07 8.99 -13.59
N PHE A 130 -12.13 8.34 -12.91
CA PHE A 130 -12.39 7.24 -11.99
C PHE A 130 -13.32 7.65 -10.84
N GLU A 131 -13.08 8.79 -10.18
CA GLU A 131 -13.96 9.29 -9.11
C GLU A 131 -15.37 9.65 -9.58
N LEU A 132 -15.52 10.03 -10.86
CA LEU A 132 -16.82 10.26 -11.49
C LEU A 132 -17.52 8.98 -11.97
N GLY A 133 -16.90 7.81 -11.80
CA GLY A 133 -17.42 6.51 -12.26
C GLY A 133 -17.12 6.18 -13.73
N TYR A 134 -16.38 7.03 -14.46
CA TYR A 134 -16.01 6.79 -15.86
C TYR A 134 -14.77 5.90 -15.96
N ARG A 135 -14.95 4.58 -15.74
CA ARG A 135 -13.88 3.58 -15.72
C ARG A 135 -13.14 3.44 -17.05
N ASP A 136 -13.87 3.35 -18.17
CA ASP A 136 -13.26 3.23 -19.51
C ASP A 136 -12.43 4.46 -19.86
N GLU A 137 -12.97 5.65 -19.57
CA GLU A 137 -12.25 6.89 -19.81
C GLU A 137 -10.98 6.98 -18.94
N ALA A 138 -11.05 6.54 -17.67
CA ALA A 138 -9.86 6.51 -16.82
C ALA A 138 -8.75 5.65 -17.43
N ASN A 139 -9.09 4.48 -17.98
CA ASN A 139 -8.13 3.59 -18.66
C ASN A 139 -7.57 4.22 -19.93
N GLU A 140 -8.39 4.86 -20.76
CA GLU A 140 -7.92 5.60 -21.94
C GLU A 140 -6.95 6.73 -21.57
N LEU A 141 -7.23 7.44 -20.48
CA LEU A 141 -6.38 8.52 -19.98
C LEU A 141 -5.06 8.00 -19.41
N LEU A 142 -5.06 6.84 -18.75
CA LEU A 142 -3.82 6.16 -18.35
C LEU A 142 -2.99 5.75 -19.56
N ALA A 143 -3.59 5.22 -20.63
CA ALA A 143 -2.87 4.89 -21.85
C ALA A 143 -2.24 6.13 -22.52
N LYS A 144 -2.96 7.28 -22.51
CA LYS A 144 -2.41 8.57 -22.95
C LYS A 144 -1.28 9.06 -22.06
N ALA A 145 -1.35 8.80 -20.75
CA ALA A 145 -0.28 9.12 -19.81
C ALA A 145 0.97 8.28 -20.08
N GLU A 146 0.82 6.99 -20.34
CA GLU A 146 1.93 6.08 -20.68
C GLU A 146 2.64 6.52 -21.96
N ALA A 147 1.89 6.89 -23.01
CA ALA A 147 2.42 7.38 -24.27
C ALA A 147 3.11 8.76 -24.21
N SER A 148 3.12 9.43 -23.04
CA SER A 148 3.60 10.81 -22.91
C SER A 148 5.11 10.96 -22.66
N GLY A 149 5.87 9.86 -22.51
CA GLY A 149 7.33 9.89 -22.32
C GLY A 149 7.93 8.52 -21.95
N GLU A 150 9.26 8.45 -21.83
CA GLU A 150 10.00 7.19 -21.60
C GLU A 150 10.00 6.74 -20.10
N ASP A 151 9.80 7.67 -19.16
CA ASP A 151 9.82 7.41 -17.70
C ASP A 151 8.42 7.48 -17.04
N THR A 152 7.38 7.04 -17.75
CA THR A 152 5.97 7.15 -17.29
C THR A 152 5.48 5.88 -16.58
N ARG A 153 6.11 4.73 -16.86
CA ARG A 153 5.62 3.38 -16.48
C ARG A 153 5.31 3.22 -15.00
N LEU A 154 6.23 3.65 -14.12
CA LEU A 154 6.03 3.55 -12.67
C LEU A 154 4.84 4.39 -12.20
N ALA A 155 4.76 5.65 -12.64
CA ALA A 155 3.68 6.56 -12.24
C ALA A 155 2.31 6.07 -12.73
N VAL A 156 2.23 5.57 -13.97
CA VAL A 156 1.00 4.99 -14.53
C VAL A 156 0.59 3.74 -13.76
N ALA A 157 1.52 2.80 -13.52
CA ALA A 157 1.25 1.58 -12.78
C ALA A 157 0.78 1.86 -11.34
N LEU A 158 1.43 2.81 -10.64
CA LEU A 158 1.02 3.25 -9.30
C LEU A 158 -0.36 3.91 -9.30
N SER A 159 -0.66 4.77 -10.28
CA SER A 159 -1.98 5.40 -10.40
C SER A 159 -3.06 4.36 -10.68
N GLN A 160 -2.80 3.40 -11.57
CA GLN A 160 -3.70 2.29 -11.85
C GLN A 160 -3.93 1.42 -10.61
N ALA A 161 -2.87 1.01 -9.92
CA ALA A 161 -2.94 0.21 -8.71
C ALA A 161 -3.73 0.91 -7.59
N ARG A 162 -3.53 2.21 -7.38
CA ARG A 162 -4.31 2.98 -6.39
C ARG A 162 -5.81 2.97 -6.70
N MET A 163 -6.17 3.12 -7.98
CA MET A 163 -7.58 3.07 -8.39
C MET A 163 -8.17 1.67 -8.19
N GLN A 164 -7.43 0.62 -8.54
CA GLN A 164 -7.85 -0.76 -8.32
C GLN A 164 -8.01 -1.09 -6.83
N LEU A 165 -7.07 -0.65 -5.99
CA LEU A 165 -7.12 -0.83 -4.54
C LEU A 165 -8.37 -0.19 -3.92
N LEU A 166 -8.74 1.00 -4.38
CA LEU A 166 -9.95 1.70 -3.91
C LEU A 166 -11.25 1.02 -4.35
N ASP A 167 -11.24 0.40 -5.53
CA ASP A 167 -12.37 -0.40 -6.04
C ASP A 167 -12.39 -1.82 -5.48
N ARG A 168 -11.49 -2.15 -4.52
CA ARG A 168 -11.29 -3.49 -3.94
C ARG A 168 -10.95 -4.58 -4.97
N GLN A 169 -10.40 -4.17 -6.10
CA GLN A 169 -9.89 -5.05 -7.16
C GLN A 169 -8.46 -5.49 -6.82
N TYR A 170 -8.31 -6.29 -5.76
CA TYR A 170 -7.00 -6.60 -5.18
C TYR A 170 -6.09 -7.42 -6.10
N GLU A 171 -6.64 -8.40 -6.82
CA GLU A 171 -5.86 -9.21 -7.78
C GLU A 171 -5.31 -8.36 -8.93
N GLN A 172 -6.15 -7.50 -9.51
CA GLN A 172 -5.72 -6.58 -10.58
C GLN A 172 -4.74 -5.54 -10.05
N CYS A 173 -4.92 -5.09 -8.81
CA CYS A 173 -4.00 -4.21 -8.10
C CYS A 173 -2.61 -4.85 -7.99
N ILE A 174 -2.52 -6.10 -7.53
CA ILE A 174 -1.27 -6.86 -7.43
C ILE A 174 -0.61 -6.96 -8.80
N ALA A 175 -1.34 -7.33 -9.86
CA ALA A 175 -0.78 -7.41 -11.21
C ALA A 175 -0.20 -6.07 -11.71
N SER A 176 -0.83 -4.95 -11.37
CA SER A 176 -0.29 -3.61 -11.66
C SER A 176 0.94 -3.27 -10.82
N LEU A 177 0.95 -3.66 -9.55
CA LEU A 177 2.06 -3.42 -8.62
C LEU A 177 3.29 -4.28 -8.96
N GLU A 178 3.11 -5.51 -9.44
CA GLU A 178 4.22 -6.35 -9.91
C GLU A 178 4.90 -5.74 -11.15
N ARG A 179 4.13 -5.11 -12.07
CA ARG A 179 4.71 -4.30 -13.16
C ARG A 179 5.48 -3.10 -12.62
N ALA A 180 4.97 -2.42 -11.59
CA ALA A 180 5.68 -1.31 -10.94
C ALA A 180 6.98 -1.79 -10.26
N LYS A 181 6.95 -2.97 -9.63
CA LYS A 181 8.09 -3.63 -8.98
C LYS A 181 9.20 -3.98 -9.97
N GLN A 182 8.87 -4.35 -11.22
CA GLN A 182 9.87 -4.58 -12.26
C GLN A 182 10.66 -3.32 -12.64
N VAL A 183 10.06 -2.14 -12.50
CA VAL A 183 10.72 -0.85 -12.76
C VAL A 183 11.53 -0.41 -11.55
N GLU A 184 10.92 -0.41 -10.37
CA GLU A 184 11.56 0.00 -9.13
C GLU A 184 11.15 -0.94 -7.98
N PRO A 185 11.91 -2.03 -7.74
CA PRO A 185 11.49 -3.09 -6.81
C PRO A 185 11.34 -2.64 -5.36
N LYS A 186 12.08 -1.60 -4.98
CA LYS A 186 12.22 -1.12 -3.60
C LYS A 186 11.39 0.14 -3.33
N HIS A 187 10.49 0.51 -4.24
CA HIS A 187 9.71 1.72 -4.10
C HIS A 187 8.72 1.60 -2.92
N PRO A 188 8.80 2.46 -1.87
CA PRO A 188 8.03 2.29 -0.63
C PRO A 188 6.52 2.19 -0.85
N ALA A 189 5.96 3.00 -1.76
CA ALA A 189 4.54 2.97 -2.05
C ALA A 189 4.07 1.66 -2.72
N VAL A 190 4.94 1.00 -3.50
CA VAL A 190 4.61 -0.29 -4.12
C VAL A 190 4.50 -1.34 -3.02
N LEU A 191 5.50 -1.40 -2.13
CA LEU A 191 5.53 -2.34 -1.02
C LEU A 191 4.34 -2.15 -0.07
N GLN A 192 3.98 -0.90 0.28
CA GLN A 192 2.83 -0.63 1.14
C GLN A 192 1.49 -1.05 0.50
N MET A 193 1.31 -0.83 -0.81
CA MET A 193 0.09 -1.24 -1.50
C MET A 193 0.03 -2.76 -1.73
N LEU A 194 1.18 -3.42 -1.98
CA LEU A 194 1.26 -4.88 -2.06
C LEU A 194 0.90 -5.51 -0.71
N LYS A 195 1.46 -4.98 0.39
CA LYS A 195 1.10 -5.37 1.75
C LYS A 195 -0.41 -5.30 1.97
N GLN A 196 -1.02 -4.16 1.63
CA GLN A 196 -2.46 -3.98 1.79
C GLN A 196 -3.27 -4.97 0.93
N ALA A 197 -2.88 -5.17 -0.34
CA ALA A 197 -3.58 -6.07 -1.24
C ALA A 197 -3.45 -7.54 -0.81
N TYR A 198 -2.25 -8.00 -0.46
CA TYR A 198 -2.02 -9.36 0.05
C TYR A 198 -2.75 -9.61 1.37
N TYR A 199 -2.76 -8.63 2.28
CA TYR A 199 -3.49 -8.74 3.53
C TYR A 199 -5.01 -8.88 3.31
N GLN A 200 -5.58 -8.11 2.38
CA GLN A 200 -7.02 -8.20 2.07
C GLN A 200 -7.42 -9.48 1.35
N LEU A 201 -6.49 -10.13 0.66
CA LEU A 201 -6.69 -11.44 0.03
C LEU A 201 -6.31 -12.60 0.94
N GLU A 202 -5.86 -12.33 2.18
CA GLU A 202 -5.33 -13.34 3.10
C GLU A 202 -4.19 -14.17 2.46
N ASP A 203 -3.42 -13.55 1.57
CA ASP A 203 -2.27 -14.19 0.91
C ASP A 203 -1.03 -14.08 1.79
N TRP A 204 -1.04 -14.86 2.86
CA TRP A 204 0.01 -14.87 3.90
C TRP A 204 1.37 -15.30 3.36
N HIS A 205 1.41 -16.12 2.30
CA HIS A 205 2.66 -16.58 1.69
C HIS A 205 3.39 -15.43 0.99
N HIS A 206 2.72 -14.70 0.10
CA HIS A 206 3.34 -13.55 -0.56
C HIS A 206 3.61 -12.41 0.42
N LEU A 207 2.75 -12.24 1.44
CA LEU A 207 2.98 -11.25 2.48
C LEU A 207 4.25 -11.58 3.30
N ARG A 208 4.49 -12.86 3.64
CA ARG A 208 5.73 -13.31 4.28
C ARG A 208 6.95 -12.97 3.44
N ASP A 209 6.91 -13.28 2.16
CA ASP A 209 8.04 -13.06 1.25
C ASP A 209 8.32 -11.55 1.05
N LEU A 210 7.31 -10.69 1.30
CA LEU A 210 7.41 -9.23 1.26
C LEU A 210 7.99 -8.61 2.55
N LEU A 211 7.96 -9.31 3.69
CA LEU A 211 8.38 -8.77 5.00
C LEU A 211 9.81 -8.18 4.99
N PRO A 212 10.84 -8.83 4.42
CA PRO A 212 12.20 -8.28 4.43
C PRO A 212 12.34 -6.98 3.63
N ASP A 213 11.54 -6.82 2.58
CA ASP A 213 11.51 -5.59 1.78
C ASP A 213 10.74 -4.49 2.53
N LEU A 214 9.66 -4.85 3.25
CA LEU A 214 8.92 -3.91 4.10
C LEU A 214 9.80 -3.34 5.22
N GLU A 215 10.58 -4.21 5.88
CA GLU A 215 11.52 -3.83 6.93
C GLU A 215 12.53 -2.79 6.45
N LYS A 216 13.14 -3.04 5.28
CA LYS A 216 14.25 -2.21 4.78
C LYS A 216 13.81 -0.93 4.08
N HIS A 217 12.62 -0.93 3.47
CA HIS A 217 12.28 0.09 2.47
C HIS A 217 10.91 0.76 2.69
N ALA A 218 9.99 0.19 3.48
CA ALA A 218 8.63 0.71 3.56
C ALA A 218 8.41 1.78 4.66
N ASN A 219 9.47 2.21 5.36
CA ASN A 219 9.44 3.22 6.42
C ASN A 219 8.33 2.96 7.47
N MET A 220 8.15 1.70 7.87
CA MET A 220 7.17 1.31 8.88
C MET A 220 7.76 1.45 10.29
N PRO A 221 6.96 1.85 11.29
CA PRO A 221 7.35 1.69 12.70
C PRO A 221 7.69 0.23 12.99
N GLU A 222 8.77 0.01 13.75
CA GLU A 222 9.24 -1.34 14.07
C GLU A 222 8.15 -2.16 14.77
N GLU A 223 7.38 -1.56 15.67
CA GLU A 223 6.27 -2.21 16.37
C GLU A 223 5.19 -2.72 15.39
N ASP A 224 4.82 -1.92 14.39
CA ASP A 224 3.80 -2.31 13.41
C ASP A 224 4.28 -3.44 12.51
N LEU A 225 5.57 -3.42 12.14
CA LEU A 225 6.19 -4.49 11.39
C LEU A 225 6.20 -5.78 12.22
N GLN A 226 6.64 -5.73 13.48
CA GLN A 226 6.66 -6.90 14.35
C GLN A 226 5.27 -7.51 14.55
N ARG A 227 4.23 -6.69 14.71
CA ARG A 227 2.83 -7.17 14.76
C ARG A 227 2.42 -7.88 13.47
N LEU A 228 2.74 -7.29 12.32
CA LEU A 228 2.46 -7.88 11.02
C LEU A 228 3.19 -9.21 10.83
N GLU A 229 4.47 -9.27 11.19
CA GLU A 229 5.27 -10.51 11.12
C GLU A 229 4.63 -11.61 11.98
N GLN A 230 4.28 -11.30 13.23
CA GLN A 230 3.65 -12.25 14.14
C GLN A 230 2.33 -12.77 13.56
N GLU A 231 1.47 -11.88 13.06
CA GLU A 231 0.18 -12.24 12.45
C GLU A 231 0.37 -13.15 11.22
N VAL A 232 1.28 -12.79 10.31
CA VAL A 232 1.61 -13.62 9.13
C VAL A 232 2.03 -15.03 9.55
N TYR A 233 2.93 -15.13 10.53
CA TYR A 233 3.40 -16.43 11.01
C TYR A 233 2.30 -17.24 11.71
N GLN A 234 1.43 -16.59 12.49
CA GLN A 234 0.27 -17.24 13.10
C GLN A 234 -0.64 -17.85 12.02
N GLN A 235 -0.99 -17.06 11.00
CA GLN A 235 -1.89 -17.51 9.94
C GLN A 235 -1.29 -18.64 9.10
N LEU A 236 0.01 -18.58 8.82
CA LEU A 236 0.71 -19.67 8.11
C LEU A 236 0.70 -20.99 8.91
N LEU A 237 0.89 -20.93 10.23
CA LEU A 237 0.81 -22.12 11.09
C LEU A 237 -0.60 -22.70 11.11
N VAL A 238 -1.63 -21.86 11.30
CA VAL A 238 -3.03 -22.30 11.31
C VAL A 238 -3.40 -22.94 9.97
N ALA A 239 -3.07 -22.30 8.85
CA ALA A 239 -3.36 -22.82 7.52
C ALA A 239 -2.66 -24.18 7.25
N ALA A 240 -1.44 -24.38 7.75
CA ALA A 240 -0.74 -25.66 7.65
C ALA A 240 -1.41 -26.75 8.51
N GLY A 241 -1.79 -26.42 9.75
CA GLY A 241 -2.47 -27.33 10.67
C GLY A 241 -3.88 -27.73 10.21
N GLU A 242 -4.66 -26.80 9.65
CA GLU A 242 -6.01 -27.08 9.11
C GLU A 242 -5.98 -28.06 7.94
N ARG A 243 -4.96 -27.98 7.09
CA ARG A 243 -4.74 -28.92 5.97
C ARG A 243 -4.25 -30.30 6.44
N ARG A 244 -3.96 -30.47 7.73
CA ARG A 244 -3.38 -31.66 8.34
C ARG A 244 -2.09 -32.13 7.66
N ASP A 245 -1.26 -31.17 7.24
CA ASP A 245 0.00 -31.42 6.56
C ASP A 245 1.18 -31.20 7.51
N ALA A 246 1.58 -32.26 8.22
CA ALA A 246 2.67 -32.21 9.20
C ALA A 246 4.01 -31.78 8.59
N GLY A 247 4.30 -32.18 7.35
CA GLY A 247 5.52 -31.79 6.64
C GLY A 247 5.57 -30.28 6.41
N LYS A 248 4.51 -29.72 5.82
CA LYS A 248 4.43 -28.27 5.61
C LYS A 248 4.41 -27.48 6.92
N LEU A 249 3.78 -28.02 7.97
CA LEU A 249 3.77 -27.40 9.29
C LEU A 249 5.20 -27.28 9.85
N HIS A 250 5.99 -28.35 9.74
CA HIS A 250 7.40 -28.34 10.13
C HIS A 250 8.21 -27.36 9.28
N ASP A 251 8.09 -27.42 7.95
CA ASP A 251 8.80 -26.52 7.04
C ASP A 251 8.50 -25.05 7.33
N THR A 252 7.23 -24.74 7.62
CA THR A 252 6.78 -23.40 8.00
C THR A 252 7.46 -22.95 9.29
N TRP A 253 7.45 -23.79 10.34
CA TRP A 253 8.11 -23.47 11.60
C TRP A 253 9.63 -23.31 11.47
N GLN A 254 10.29 -24.15 10.67
CA GLN A 254 11.72 -24.04 10.42
C GLN A 254 12.09 -22.79 9.60
N SER A 255 11.15 -22.25 8.80
CA SER A 255 11.37 -21.02 8.06
C SER A 255 11.40 -19.76 8.96
N PHE A 256 10.94 -19.86 10.20
CA PHE A 256 10.90 -18.71 11.12
C PHE A 256 12.30 -18.38 11.62
N SER A 257 12.57 -17.09 11.84
CA SER A 257 13.82 -16.68 12.47
C SER A 257 13.90 -17.19 13.90
N GLY A 258 15.12 -17.36 14.43
CA GLY A 258 15.31 -17.84 15.81
C GLY A 258 14.71 -16.95 16.89
N ARG A 259 14.36 -15.70 16.58
CA ARG A 259 13.56 -14.81 17.44
C ARG A 259 12.13 -15.31 17.53
N TRP A 260 11.49 -15.51 16.38
CA TRP A 260 10.09 -15.95 16.28
C TRP A 260 9.89 -17.40 16.75
N GLN A 261 10.88 -18.27 16.59
CA GLN A 261 10.82 -19.62 17.17
C GLN A 261 10.88 -19.65 18.71
N ARG A 262 11.38 -18.59 19.34
CA ARG A 262 11.43 -18.43 20.80
C ARG A 262 10.23 -17.66 21.35
N ASP A 263 9.45 -17.02 20.48
CA ASP A 263 8.21 -16.37 20.85
C ASP A 263 7.24 -17.40 21.44
N MET A 264 6.76 -17.15 22.65
CA MET A 264 5.94 -18.11 23.40
C MET A 264 4.55 -18.29 22.77
N ASP A 265 3.99 -17.23 22.18
CA ASP A 265 2.67 -17.27 21.54
C ASP A 265 2.72 -18.12 20.27
N LEU A 266 3.68 -17.85 19.37
CA LEU A 266 3.88 -18.65 18.15
C LEU A 266 4.25 -20.09 18.47
N ARG A 267 5.11 -20.33 19.45
CA ARG A 267 5.48 -21.69 19.85
C ARG A 267 4.29 -22.44 20.45
N GLY A 268 3.45 -21.78 21.24
CA GLY A 268 2.23 -22.36 21.80
C GLY A 268 1.24 -22.72 20.69
N LEU A 269 1.05 -21.83 19.72
CA LEU A 269 0.21 -22.09 18.55
C LEU A 269 0.76 -23.24 17.70
N TYR A 270 2.07 -23.29 17.47
CA TYR A 270 2.71 -24.40 16.76
C TYR A 270 2.44 -25.74 17.45
N ALA A 271 2.57 -25.81 18.78
CA ALA A 271 2.25 -27.01 19.54
C ALA A 271 0.76 -27.40 19.45
N GLU A 272 -0.16 -26.43 19.42
CA GLU A 272 -1.58 -26.70 19.16
C GLU A 272 -1.79 -27.30 17.76
N GLN A 273 -1.13 -26.75 16.74
CA GLN A 273 -1.23 -27.30 15.39
C GLN A 273 -0.58 -28.69 15.27
N LEU A 274 0.53 -28.94 15.98
CA LEU A 274 1.15 -30.27 16.06
C LEU A 274 0.18 -31.30 16.65
N HIS A 275 -0.52 -30.96 17.73
CA HIS A 275 -1.56 -31.82 18.29
C HIS A 275 -2.67 -32.13 17.28
N ARG A 276 -3.11 -31.12 16.50
CA ARG A 276 -4.15 -31.32 15.47
C ARG A 276 -3.73 -32.26 14.34
N VAL A 277 -2.43 -32.30 14.01
CA VAL A 277 -1.89 -33.22 13.00
C VAL A 277 -1.43 -34.56 13.57
N GLY A 278 -1.55 -34.76 14.89
CA GLY A 278 -1.23 -36.02 15.58
C GLY A 278 0.23 -36.16 16.05
N GLU A 279 1.02 -35.09 15.97
CA GLU A 279 2.44 -35.06 16.36
C GLU A 279 2.60 -34.65 17.84
N ASP A 280 1.94 -35.40 18.72
CA ASP A 280 1.86 -35.08 20.15
C ASP A 280 3.22 -35.10 20.86
N GLU A 281 4.13 -36.00 20.45
CA GLU A 281 5.46 -36.12 21.06
C GLU A 281 6.29 -34.84 20.87
N GLU A 282 6.22 -34.21 19.69
CA GLU A 282 6.88 -32.94 19.43
C GLU A 282 6.13 -31.78 20.10
N ALA A 283 4.80 -31.78 20.04
CA ALA A 283 3.98 -30.76 20.71
C ALA A 283 4.30 -30.68 22.22
N GLU A 284 4.51 -31.84 22.85
CA GLU A 284 4.81 -31.97 24.27
C GLU A 284 6.12 -31.25 24.62
N LYS A 285 7.18 -31.43 23.82
CA LYS A 285 8.47 -30.77 24.02
C LYS A 285 8.34 -29.25 23.96
N HIS A 286 7.55 -28.74 22.99
CA HIS A 286 7.32 -27.31 22.82
C HIS A 286 6.53 -26.72 23.99
N LEU A 287 5.44 -27.36 24.41
CA LEU A 287 4.65 -26.91 25.56
C LEU A 287 5.44 -27.01 26.86
N ARG A 288 6.19 -28.10 27.08
CA ARG A 288 7.06 -28.25 28.25
C ARG A 288 8.05 -27.09 28.35
N TRP A 289 8.68 -26.72 27.24
CA TRP A 289 9.60 -25.59 27.23
C TRP A 289 8.91 -24.29 27.66
N ILE A 290 7.70 -23.99 27.15
CA ILE A 290 6.96 -22.78 27.55
C ILE A 290 6.58 -22.83 29.03
N LEU A 291 5.94 -23.92 29.45
CA LEU A 291 5.39 -24.09 30.79
C LEU A 291 6.46 -24.16 31.89
N ASN A 292 7.72 -24.50 31.56
CA ASN A 292 8.86 -24.39 32.46
C ASN A 292 9.34 -22.94 32.69
N HIS A 293 8.96 -21.99 31.82
CA HIS A 293 9.34 -20.58 31.96
C HIS A 293 8.18 -19.75 32.50
N GLU A 294 6.98 -19.98 31.98
CA GLU A 294 5.78 -19.25 32.35
C GLU A 294 4.56 -20.17 32.33
N TRP A 295 3.85 -20.25 33.45
CA TRP A 295 2.60 -20.98 33.52
C TRP A 295 1.50 -20.27 32.73
N ARG A 296 0.95 -20.97 31.73
CA ARG A 296 -0.18 -20.51 30.92
C ARG A 296 -1.29 -21.54 30.96
N SER A 297 -2.39 -21.22 31.64
CA SER A 297 -3.51 -22.14 31.88
C SER A 297 -4.02 -22.89 30.66
N GLN A 298 -4.15 -22.22 29.50
CA GLN A 298 -4.62 -22.83 28.26
C GLN A 298 -3.64 -23.91 27.74
N LEU A 299 -2.35 -23.60 27.75
CA LEU A 299 -1.30 -24.53 27.35
C LEU A 299 -1.15 -25.69 28.34
N GLY A 300 -1.34 -25.44 29.64
CA GLY A 300 -1.38 -26.48 30.66
C GLY A 300 -2.49 -27.50 30.43
N ARG A 301 -3.69 -27.05 30.04
CA ARG A 301 -4.79 -27.95 29.66
C ARG A 301 -4.44 -28.77 28.41
N LEU A 302 -3.88 -28.13 27.38
CA LEU A 302 -3.47 -28.80 26.16
C LEU A 302 -2.40 -29.86 26.44
N TYR A 303 -1.40 -29.56 27.27
CA TYR A 303 -0.35 -30.50 27.67
C TYR A 303 -0.91 -31.78 28.28
N GLY A 304 -1.97 -31.69 29.08
CA GLY A 304 -2.66 -32.85 29.65
C GLY A 304 -3.36 -33.74 28.60
N CYS A 305 -3.64 -33.21 27.41
CA CYS A 305 -4.20 -33.98 26.29
C CYS A 305 -3.13 -34.69 25.45
N LEU A 306 -1.92 -34.13 25.34
CA LEU A 306 -0.86 -34.60 24.43
C LEU A 306 -0.29 -35.94 24.87
N THR A 307 -0.13 -36.89 23.96
CA THR A 307 0.61 -38.15 24.19
C THR A 307 2.12 -37.97 23.92
N GLY A 308 2.88 -37.67 24.97
CA GLY A 308 4.34 -37.64 24.89
C GLY A 308 4.96 -39.03 24.77
N ALA A 309 6.27 -39.07 24.46
CA ALA A 309 7.02 -40.31 24.28
C ALA A 309 7.08 -41.20 25.54
N ASP A 310 7.06 -40.59 26.74
CA ASP A 310 7.01 -41.28 28.03
C ASP A 310 5.97 -40.60 28.93
N ALA A 311 4.87 -41.30 29.19
CA ALA A 311 3.76 -40.80 30.00
C ALA A 311 4.16 -40.57 31.47
N GLY A 312 5.09 -41.35 32.03
CA GLY A 312 5.54 -41.24 33.41
C GLY A 312 6.48 -40.06 33.61
N ALA A 313 7.38 -39.84 32.66
CA ALA A 313 8.21 -38.65 32.61
C ALA A 313 7.34 -37.38 32.47
N GLN A 314 6.33 -37.42 31.59
CA GLN A 314 5.41 -36.30 31.38
C GLN A 314 4.64 -35.92 32.65
N LEU A 315 4.17 -36.92 33.41
CA LEU A 315 3.52 -36.73 34.71
C LEU A 315 4.48 -36.14 35.76
N THR A 316 5.72 -36.63 35.81
CA THR A 316 6.74 -36.15 36.76
C THR A 316 7.07 -34.68 36.53
N VAL A 317 7.15 -34.25 35.26
CA VAL A 317 7.35 -32.85 34.89
C VAL A 317 6.16 -32.00 35.36
N ALA A 318 4.93 -32.43 35.10
CA ALA A 318 3.74 -31.69 35.52
C ALA A 318 3.59 -31.60 37.05
N ASP A 319 4.01 -32.62 37.79
CA ASP A 319 4.06 -32.59 39.26
C ASP A 319 5.07 -31.54 39.77
N GLY A 320 6.17 -31.36 39.04
CA GLY A 320 7.14 -30.28 39.29
C GLY A 320 6.50 -28.90 39.20
N TRP A 321 5.68 -28.65 38.17
CA TRP A 321 4.97 -27.37 38.02
C TRP A 321 4.02 -27.06 39.17
N LEU A 322 3.45 -28.08 39.82
CA LEU A 322 2.56 -27.87 40.96
C LEU A 322 3.32 -27.31 42.17
N LYS A 323 4.59 -27.72 42.33
CA LYS A 323 5.47 -27.19 43.39
C LYS A 323 5.93 -25.78 43.09
N GLU A 324 6.14 -25.47 41.81
CA GLU A 324 6.68 -24.18 41.36
C GLU A 324 5.60 -23.08 41.31
N TYR A 325 4.47 -23.36 40.67
CA TYR A 325 3.41 -22.39 40.41
C TYR A 325 2.24 -22.47 41.42
N GLY A 326 2.22 -23.48 42.28
CA GLY A 326 1.21 -23.67 43.31
C GLY A 326 -0.12 -24.24 42.79
N GLU A 327 -1.15 -24.19 43.64
CA GLU A 327 -2.47 -24.78 43.34
C GLU A 327 -3.18 -24.04 42.20
N ASN A 328 -3.44 -24.74 41.09
CA ASN A 328 -4.15 -24.20 39.93
C ASN A 328 -5.12 -25.27 39.37
N ALA A 329 -6.37 -24.88 39.09
CA ALA A 329 -7.40 -25.80 38.60
C ALA A 329 -7.01 -26.47 37.27
N GLU A 330 -6.46 -25.71 36.31
CA GLU A 330 -5.99 -26.25 35.04
C GLU A 330 -4.84 -27.23 35.20
N LEU A 331 -3.93 -26.96 36.12
CA LEU A 331 -2.81 -27.86 36.40
C LEU A 331 -3.30 -29.16 37.03
N TYR A 332 -4.25 -29.10 37.96
CA TYR A 332 -4.87 -30.29 38.52
C TYR A 332 -5.64 -31.10 37.48
N THR A 333 -6.36 -30.44 36.57
CA THR A 333 -7.01 -31.14 35.45
C THR A 333 -5.96 -31.81 34.55
N CYS A 334 -4.86 -31.13 34.25
CA CYS A 334 -3.73 -31.69 33.50
C CYS A 334 -3.13 -32.93 34.21
N LEU A 335 -2.82 -32.83 35.50
CA LEU A 335 -2.33 -33.95 36.32
C LEU A 335 -3.32 -35.11 36.37
N GLY A 336 -4.61 -34.83 36.46
CA GLY A 336 -5.67 -35.84 36.41
C GLY A 336 -5.62 -36.64 35.11
N ARG A 337 -5.55 -35.97 33.96
CA ARG A 337 -5.41 -36.61 32.63
C ARG A 337 -4.13 -37.44 32.51
N LEU A 338 -3.01 -36.91 32.97
CA LEU A 338 -1.72 -37.62 32.95
C LEU A 338 -1.74 -38.84 33.87
N CYS A 339 -2.37 -38.74 35.04
CA CYS A 339 -2.57 -39.88 35.95
C CYS A 339 -3.45 -40.95 35.31
N LEU A 340 -4.54 -40.59 34.62
CA LEU A 340 -5.33 -41.55 33.85
C LEU A 340 -4.49 -42.29 32.81
N ARG A 341 -3.63 -41.57 32.07
CA ARG A 341 -2.75 -42.20 31.07
C ARG A 341 -1.70 -43.12 31.67
N ASN A 342 -1.28 -42.86 32.91
CA ASN A 342 -0.39 -43.74 33.68
C ASN A 342 -1.14 -44.80 34.51
N GLU A 343 -2.44 -44.95 34.31
CA GLU A 343 -3.30 -45.90 35.04
C GLU A 343 -3.34 -45.68 36.56
N LEU A 344 -3.06 -44.45 37.01
CA LEU A 344 -3.08 -44.03 38.42
C LEU A 344 -4.46 -43.49 38.81
N TRP A 345 -5.49 -44.33 38.72
CA TRP A 345 -6.90 -43.97 38.85
C TRP A 345 -7.24 -43.18 40.13
N GLY A 346 -6.73 -43.63 41.28
CA GLY A 346 -6.99 -42.97 42.56
C GLY A 346 -6.41 -41.55 42.65
N LYS A 347 -5.20 -41.35 42.09
CA LYS A 347 -4.60 -40.00 42.01
C LYS A 347 -5.32 -39.12 41.01
N ALA A 348 -5.75 -39.68 39.87
CA ALA A 348 -6.54 -38.95 38.88
C ALA A 348 -7.82 -38.40 39.50
N ARG A 349 -8.56 -39.22 40.25
CA ARG A 349 -9.76 -38.80 41.00
C ARG A 349 -9.46 -37.62 41.92
N GLN A 350 -8.44 -37.74 42.77
CA GLN A 350 -8.06 -36.69 43.73
C GLN A 350 -7.70 -35.37 43.04
N HIS A 351 -6.96 -35.43 41.94
CA HIS A 351 -6.59 -34.23 41.18
C HIS A 351 -7.81 -33.58 40.53
N PHE A 352 -8.71 -34.33 39.90
CA PHE A 352 -9.93 -33.77 39.32
C PHE A 352 -10.86 -33.17 40.39
N GLU A 353 -11.07 -33.86 41.50
CA GLU A 353 -11.86 -33.34 42.63
C GLU A 353 -11.25 -32.02 43.14
N LYS A 354 -9.93 -31.98 43.37
CA LYS A 354 -9.22 -30.76 43.79
C LYS A 354 -9.37 -29.64 42.76
N SER A 355 -9.27 -29.93 41.46
CA SER A 355 -9.54 -28.95 40.40
C SER A 355 -10.94 -28.35 40.53
N LEU A 356 -11.97 -29.19 40.70
CA LEU A 356 -13.36 -28.77 40.80
C LEU A 356 -13.64 -27.97 42.08
N THR A 357 -12.92 -28.23 43.18
CA THR A 357 -13.01 -27.38 44.39
C THR A 357 -12.46 -25.97 44.17
N LEU A 358 -11.44 -25.81 43.32
CA LEU A 358 -10.86 -24.51 43.01
C LEU A 358 -11.70 -23.75 41.99
N ARG A 359 -12.17 -24.44 40.95
CA ARG A 359 -13.05 -23.88 39.94
C ARG A 359 -13.91 -24.96 39.32
N SER A 360 -15.22 -24.75 39.36
CA SER A 360 -16.18 -25.56 38.62
C SER A 360 -15.93 -25.44 37.11
N ASP A 361 -15.72 -26.56 36.43
CA ASP A 361 -15.42 -26.64 35.00
C ASP A 361 -16.14 -27.83 34.37
N PRO A 362 -16.97 -27.64 33.32
CA PRO A 362 -17.76 -28.72 32.73
C PRO A 362 -16.91 -29.86 32.17
N ALA A 363 -15.74 -29.55 31.60
CA ALA A 363 -14.87 -30.56 30.99
C ALA A 363 -14.22 -31.41 32.08
N THR A 364 -13.74 -30.80 33.17
CA THR A 364 -13.19 -31.52 34.32
C THR A 364 -14.27 -32.38 35.01
N SER A 365 -15.50 -31.87 35.16
CA SER A 365 -16.62 -32.66 35.70
C SER A 365 -16.92 -33.89 34.84
N ALA A 366 -16.94 -33.73 33.51
CA ALA A 366 -17.15 -34.84 32.59
C ALA A 366 -16.01 -35.87 32.64
N GLU A 367 -14.76 -35.43 32.80
CA GLU A 367 -13.62 -36.35 32.94
C GLU A 367 -13.65 -37.15 34.24
N LEU A 368 -13.99 -36.51 35.36
CA LEU A 368 -14.18 -37.19 36.63
C LEU A 368 -15.36 -38.16 36.57
N ALA A 369 -16.48 -37.74 35.98
CA ALA A 369 -17.64 -38.60 35.79
C ALA A 369 -17.32 -39.82 34.92
N ARG A 370 -16.54 -39.67 33.84
CA ARG A 370 -16.05 -40.79 33.01
C ARG A 370 -15.22 -41.77 33.83
N LEU A 371 -14.32 -41.28 34.67
CA LEU A 371 -13.51 -42.12 35.56
C LEU A 371 -14.39 -42.87 36.56
N LEU A 372 -15.27 -42.19 37.29
CA LEU A 372 -16.15 -42.80 38.28
C LEU A 372 -17.08 -43.85 37.64
N HIS A 373 -17.61 -43.55 36.46
CA HIS A 373 -18.42 -44.50 35.71
C HIS A 373 -17.65 -45.79 35.37
N ALA A 374 -16.40 -45.65 34.91
CA ALA A 374 -15.53 -46.79 34.61
C ALA A 374 -15.15 -47.59 35.87
N LEU A 375 -15.07 -46.94 37.03
CA LEU A 375 -14.85 -47.58 38.34
C LEU A 375 -16.13 -48.21 38.93
N GLY A 376 -17.29 -48.05 38.29
CA GLY A 376 -18.57 -48.60 38.73
C GLY A 376 -19.41 -47.69 39.63
N GLU A 377 -18.94 -46.49 39.95
CA GLU A 377 -19.64 -45.47 40.77
C GLU A 377 -20.63 -44.66 39.92
N LYS A 378 -21.65 -45.34 39.38
CA LYS A 378 -22.53 -44.79 38.33
C LYS A 378 -23.40 -43.62 38.81
N GLU A 379 -23.89 -43.65 40.04
CA GLU A 379 -24.75 -42.59 40.60
C GLU A 379 -23.97 -41.28 40.76
N GLN A 380 -22.75 -41.34 41.30
CA GLN A 380 -21.88 -40.17 41.44
C GLN A 380 -21.47 -39.61 40.08
N ALA A 381 -21.15 -40.50 39.12
CA ALA A 381 -20.87 -40.09 37.75
C ALA A 381 -22.07 -39.37 37.11
N ALA A 382 -23.29 -39.86 37.32
CA ALA A 382 -24.49 -39.26 36.75
C ALA A 382 -24.75 -37.83 37.28
N GLU A 383 -24.57 -37.60 38.59
CA GLU A 383 -24.69 -36.26 39.16
C GLU A 383 -23.62 -35.31 38.61
N LEU A 384 -22.36 -35.74 38.49
CA LEU A 384 -21.29 -34.91 37.90
C LEU A 384 -21.54 -34.59 36.42
N TYR A 385 -22.05 -35.54 35.63
CA TYR A 385 -22.44 -35.27 34.25
C TYR A 385 -23.56 -34.23 34.17
N LYS A 386 -24.57 -34.35 35.04
CA LYS A 386 -25.70 -33.43 35.13
C LYS A 386 -25.23 -32.02 35.54
N GLU A 387 -24.40 -31.91 36.57
CA GLU A 387 -23.81 -30.64 37.00
C GLU A 387 -23.01 -29.99 35.88
N GLY A 388 -22.12 -30.74 35.23
CA GLY A 388 -21.32 -30.25 34.10
C GLY A 388 -22.19 -29.82 32.91
N LEU A 389 -23.26 -30.57 32.60
CA LEU A 389 -24.19 -30.22 31.51
C LEU A 389 -24.98 -28.95 31.83
N ILE A 390 -25.52 -28.82 33.05
CA ILE A 390 -26.25 -27.61 33.48
C ILE A 390 -25.33 -26.39 33.43
N GLN A 391 -24.08 -26.55 33.84
CA GLN A 391 -23.09 -25.47 33.77
C GLN A 391 -22.75 -25.08 32.32
N ALA A 392 -22.60 -26.06 31.43
CA ALA A 392 -22.32 -25.81 30.02
C ALA A 392 -23.51 -25.18 29.27
N VAL A 393 -24.74 -25.47 29.71
CA VAL A 393 -25.99 -25.01 29.08
C VAL A 393 -26.74 -24.06 30.01
N SER A 394 -26.04 -23.05 30.53
CA SER A 394 -26.53 -22.16 31.59
C SER A 394 -27.75 -21.29 31.25
N ASN A 395 -28.21 -21.27 29.99
CA ASN A 395 -29.32 -20.44 29.50
C ASN A 395 -30.50 -21.29 28.98
N LEU A 396 -30.97 -22.24 29.77
CA LEU A 396 -32.20 -22.96 29.42
C LEU A 396 -33.42 -22.04 29.60
N PRO A 397 -34.35 -22.02 28.63
CA PRO A 397 -35.59 -21.27 28.79
C PRO A 397 -36.38 -21.81 29.99
N GLN A 398 -37.04 -20.91 30.72
CA GLN A 398 -37.93 -21.28 31.81
C GLN A 398 -39.22 -21.91 31.24
N LEU A 399 -39.19 -23.22 31.04
CA LEU A 399 -40.34 -24.00 30.58
C LEU A 399 -41.02 -24.66 31.79
N PRO A 400 -42.36 -24.81 31.78
CA PRO A 400 -43.06 -25.51 32.84
C PRO A 400 -42.60 -26.98 32.88
N LEU A 401 -42.20 -27.45 34.07
CA LEU A 401 -41.83 -28.84 34.32
C LEU A 401 -42.95 -29.57 35.07
N PRO A 402 -43.14 -30.88 34.84
CA PRO A 402 -44.10 -31.67 35.59
C PRO A 402 -43.73 -31.70 37.09
N GLY A 403 -44.69 -31.39 37.96
CA GLY A 403 -44.54 -31.60 39.41
C GLY A 403 -44.64 -33.08 39.79
N GLU A 404 -44.28 -33.43 41.02
CA GLU A 404 -44.17 -34.81 41.54
C GLU A 404 -45.43 -35.69 41.40
N HIS A 405 -46.61 -35.09 41.15
CA HIS A 405 -47.90 -35.79 40.97
C HIS A 405 -48.43 -35.75 39.53
N THR A 406 -47.64 -35.27 38.57
CA THR A 406 -48.07 -35.18 37.17
C THR A 406 -47.96 -36.56 36.52
N SER A 407 -49.08 -37.26 36.37
CA SER A 407 -49.12 -38.50 35.58
C SER A 407 -48.92 -38.17 34.10
N LEU A 408 -47.99 -38.86 33.44
CA LEU A 408 -47.86 -38.81 31.99
C LEU A 408 -49.15 -39.34 31.41
N VAL A 409 -50.00 -38.46 30.89
CA VAL A 409 -51.24 -38.86 30.22
C VAL A 409 -50.83 -39.70 29.01
N SER A 410 -51.02 -41.02 29.12
CA SER A 410 -50.99 -41.93 27.98
C SER A 410 -52.22 -41.62 27.13
N GLY A 411 -52.10 -40.64 26.23
CA GLY A 411 -53.19 -40.16 25.40
C GLY A 411 -52.72 -40.03 23.96
N ARG A 412 -53.24 -40.91 23.10
CA ARG A 412 -53.21 -40.74 21.64
C ARG A 412 -53.76 -39.35 21.27
N VAL A 413 -53.11 -38.79 20.23
CA VAL A 413 -53.49 -37.69 19.32
C VAL A 413 -52.65 -36.45 19.51
#